data_AF-A0A7S0U3M5-F1
#
_entry.id   AF-A0A7S0U3M5-F1
#
_cell.length_a   1.000
_cell.length_b   1.000
_cell.length_c   1.000
_cell.angle_alpha   90.00
_cell.angle_beta   90.00
_cell.angle_gamma   90.00
#
_symmetry.space_group_name_H-M   'P 1'
#
loop_
_entity.id
_entity.type
_entity.pdbx_description
1 polymer ?
#
loop_
_entity_poly.entity_id
_entity_poly.type
_entity_poly.pdbx_seq_one_letter_code
_entity_poly.pdbx_strand_id
1 'polypeptide(L)'
;GATKALTYPPPRGSEGSEATVCFDCGAVQATARRCVSFKVDLCRYTASEGDTLTSVSRGVYMQPNWRRLWNLNPGLEAGPESTLAAGTVINVGPVYRVLPGDTLDLIAGRFHTTTKGILSLNPQLTAESPGDGVKPLMAGSPICLPTCTSEPTPSQDYIHPY
;
A
#
# COMPACT_ATOMS: atom_id res chain seq x y z
N GLY A 1 -35.80 -13.62 -1.76
CA GLY A 1 -34.96 -13.22 -0.62
C GLY A 1 -34.28 -11.91 -0.95
N ALA A 2 -34.15 -10.99 0.01
CA ALA A 2 -33.47 -9.72 -0.22
C ALA A 2 -31.95 -9.92 -0.27
N THR A 3 -31.32 -9.52 -1.37
CA THR A 3 -29.85 -9.50 -1.50
C THR A 3 -29.35 -8.15 -1.00
N LYS A 4 -28.42 -8.14 -0.04
CA LYS A 4 -27.65 -6.95 0.32
C LYS A 4 -26.24 -7.08 -0.25
N ALA A 5 -25.79 -6.06 -0.98
CA ALA A 5 -24.41 -5.95 -1.42
C ALA A 5 -23.54 -5.40 -0.28
N LEU A 6 -22.37 -5.99 -0.07
CA LEU A 6 -21.32 -5.44 0.78
C LEU A 6 -20.18 -4.95 -0.12
N THR A 7 -19.73 -3.72 0.13
CA THR A 7 -18.47 -3.19 -0.42
C THR A 7 -17.46 -3.10 0.71
N TYR A 8 -16.25 -3.63 0.49
CA TYR A 8 -15.13 -3.52 1.43
C TYR A 8 -14.00 -2.73 0.75
N PRO A 9 -13.96 -1.39 0.86
CA PRO A 9 -12.80 -0.61 0.47
C PRO A 9 -11.70 -0.84 1.52
N PRO A 10 -10.55 -1.43 1.16
CA PRO A 10 -9.50 -1.71 2.13
C PRO A 10 -8.96 -0.39 2.71
N PRO A 11 -8.90 -0.23 4.04
CA PRO A 11 -8.34 0.97 4.65
C PRO A 11 -6.84 1.06 4.36
N ARG A 12 -6.30 2.28 4.23
CA ARG A 12 -4.85 2.49 4.16
C ARG A 12 -4.18 1.86 5.40
N GLY A 13 -3.06 1.19 5.20
CA GLY A 13 -2.41 0.40 6.25
C GLY A 13 -2.72 -1.10 6.15
N SER A 14 -3.72 -1.50 5.37
CA SER A 14 -4.08 -2.91 5.18
C SER A 14 -3.41 -3.55 3.95
N GLU A 15 -2.52 -2.84 3.25
CA GLU A 15 -1.85 -3.33 2.06
C GLU A 15 -1.10 -4.65 2.34
N GLY A 16 -1.39 -5.69 1.55
CA GLY A 16 -0.81 -7.01 1.73
C GLY A 16 -1.40 -7.83 2.89
N SER A 17 -2.38 -7.30 3.62
CA SER A 17 -3.10 -8.04 4.66
C SER A 17 -4.30 -8.81 4.10
N GLU A 18 -4.84 -9.68 4.93
CA GLU A 18 -6.10 -10.39 4.67
C GLU A 18 -7.14 -9.97 5.70
N ALA A 19 -8.28 -9.47 5.23
CA ALA A 19 -9.40 -9.07 6.07
C ALA A 19 -10.54 -10.07 5.93
N THR A 20 -11.03 -10.63 7.04
CA THR A 20 -12.19 -11.54 7.03
C THR A 20 -13.44 -10.82 7.53
N VAL A 21 -14.47 -10.73 6.70
CA VAL A 21 -15.77 -10.18 7.09
C VAL A 21 -16.77 -11.31 7.21
N CYS A 22 -17.44 -11.40 8.36
CA CYS A 22 -18.43 -12.43 8.63
C CYS A 22 -19.83 -11.83 8.76
N PHE A 23 -20.81 -12.59 8.30
CA PHE A 23 -22.23 -12.29 8.35
C PHE A 23 -22.94 -13.41 9.09
N ASP A 24 -23.81 -13.02 10.00
CA ASP A 24 -24.73 -13.93 10.64
C ASP A 24 -26.11 -13.72 10.02
N CYS A 25 -26.69 -14.77 9.46
CA CYS A 25 -28.08 -14.77 9.00
C CYS A 25 -28.89 -15.72 9.87
N GLY A 26 -30.14 -15.40 10.15
CA GLY A 26 -30.96 -16.28 10.97
C GLY A 26 -32.45 -16.04 10.85
N ALA A 27 -33.20 -17.10 11.16
CA ALA A 27 -34.62 -17.08 11.47
C ALA A 27 -34.79 -17.32 12.98
N VAL A 28 -36.02 -17.17 13.48
CA VAL A 28 -36.37 -17.32 14.91
C VAL A 28 -35.81 -18.61 15.54
N GLN A 29 -35.62 -19.68 14.75
CA GLN A 29 -35.17 -20.99 15.23
C GLN A 29 -33.79 -21.44 14.72
N ALA A 30 -33.11 -20.67 13.84
CA ALA A 30 -31.83 -21.10 13.28
C ALA A 30 -30.97 -19.91 12.84
N THR A 31 -29.69 -19.92 13.20
CA THR A 31 -28.68 -18.96 12.72
C THR A 31 -27.59 -19.68 11.93
N ALA A 32 -26.99 -18.99 10.98
CA ALA A 32 -25.89 -19.46 10.16
C ALA A 32 -24.88 -18.32 9.98
N ARG A 33 -23.59 -18.63 10.13
CA ARG A 33 -22.49 -17.69 9.88
C ARG A 33 -21.81 -18.00 8.56
N ARG A 34 -21.57 -16.97 7.75
CA ARG A 34 -20.81 -17.04 6.51
C ARG A 34 -19.75 -15.95 6.53
N CYS A 35 -18.53 -16.27 6.13
CA CYS A 35 -17.44 -15.30 6.08
C CYS A 35 -16.87 -15.21 4.66
N VAL A 36 -16.36 -14.03 4.32
CA VAL A 36 -15.64 -13.74 3.07
C VAL A 36 -14.31 -13.11 3.45
N SER A 37 -13.23 -13.64 2.88
CA SER A 37 -11.88 -13.09 3.06
C SER A 37 -11.50 -12.22 1.86
N PHE A 38 -10.98 -11.03 2.15
CA PHE A 38 -10.46 -10.07 1.20
C PHE A 38 -8.96 -9.99 1.35
N LYS A 39 -8.22 -10.42 0.32
CA LYS A 39 -6.79 -10.17 0.24
C LYS A 39 -6.56 -8.80 -0.37
N VAL A 40 -5.90 -7.91 0.38
CA VAL A 40 -5.60 -6.56 -0.10
C VAL A 40 -4.32 -6.62 -0.92
N ASP A 41 -4.41 -6.22 -2.18
CA ASP A 41 -3.25 -6.19 -3.06
C ASP A 41 -2.18 -5.21 -2.55
N LEU A 42 -0.92 -5.64 -2.60
CA LEU A 42 0.22 -4.74 -2.42
C LEU A 42 0.35 -3.81 -3.63
N CYS A 43 0.92 -2.63 -3.39
CA CYS A 43 1.20 -1.62 -4.41
C CYS A 43 -0.01 -1.11 -5.20
N ARG A 44 -1.22 -1.23 -4.64
CA ARG A 44 -2.43 -0.69 -5.25
C ARG A 44 -3.10 0.27 -4.29
N TYR A 45 -3.58 1.37 -4.85
CA TYR A 45 -4.42 2.32 -4.17
C TYR A 45 -5.76 2.42 -4.93
N THR A 46 -6.88 2.35 -4.22
CA THR A 46 -8.21 2.54 -4.81
C THR A 46 -8.66 3.96 -4.54
N ALA A 47 -8.81 4.75 -5.61
CA ALA A 47 -9.23 6.14 -5.54
C ALA A 47 -10.60 6.27 -4.86
N SER A 48 -10.66 7.16 -3.88
CA SER A 48 -11.88 7.63 -3.23
C SER A 48 -12.44 8.85 -3.96
N GLU A 49 -13.66 9.24 -3.60
CA GLU A 49 -14.27 10.46 -4.13
C GLU A 49 -13.43 11.70 -3.80
N GLY A 50 -13.15 12.53 -4.82
CA GLY A 50 -12.36 13.75 -4.68
C GLY A 50 -10.85 13.56 -4.82
N ASP A 51 -10.35 12.33 -4.91
CA ASP A 51 -8.92 12.08 -5.10
C ASP A 51 -8.41 12.64 -6.43
N THR A 52 -7.22 13.22 -6.37
CA THR A 52 -6.38 13.61 -7.51
C THR A 52 -5.02 12.90 -7.43
N LEU A 53 -4.28 12.81 -8.54
CA LEU A 53 -2.93 12.23 -8.52
C LEU A 53 -1.99 12.96 -7.54
N THR A 54 -2.14 14.28 -7.37
CA THR A 54 -1.36 15.03 -6.38
C THR A 54 -1.73 14.62 -4.95
N SER A 55 -3.02 14.51 -4.62
CA SER A 55 -3.47 14.11 -3.28
C SER A 55 -3.05 12.68 -2.93
N VAL A 56 -3.21 11.73 -3.86
CA VAL A 56 -2.80 10.34 -3.67
C VAL A 56 -1.29 10.26 -3.50
N SER A 57 -0.51 10.96 -4.32
CA SER A 57 0.94 10.98 -4.20
C SER A 57 1.40 11.46 -2.82
N ARG A 58 0.80 12.55 -2.31
CA ARG A 58 1.02 13.05 -0.94
C ARG A 58 0.64 12.05 0.14
N GLY A 59 -0.45 11.31 -0.07
CA GLY A 59 -0.92 10.30 0.88
C GLY A 59 -0.08 9.02 0.88
N VAL A 60 0.45 8.61 -0.27
CA VAL A 60 1.13 7.32 -0.43
C VAL A 60 2.64 7.42 -0.25
N TYR A 61 3.27 8.50 -0.72
CA TYR A 61 4.72 8.63 -0.72
C TYR A 61 5.23 9.67 0.27
N MET A 62 6.37 9.34 0.88
CA MET A 62 7.13 10.30 1.69
C MET A 62 7.64 11.51 0.89
N GLN A 63 8.08 11.27 -0.35
CA GLN A 63 8.49 12.31 -1.28
C GLN A 63 7.49 12.32 -2.45
N PRO A 64 6.44 13.15 -2.38
CA PRO A 64 5.34 13.09 -3.33
C PRO A 64 5.72 13.70 -4.67
N ASN A 65 5.59 12.91 -5.73
CA ASN A 65 5.67 13.36 -7.10
C ASN A 65 4.53 12.71 -7.91
N TRP A 66 3.49 13.46 -8.24
CA TRP A 66 2.31 12.95 -8.95
C TRP A 66 2.68 12.32 -10.30
N ARG A 67 3.73 12.84 -10.97
CA ARG A 67 4.21 12.35 -12.27
C ARG A 67 4.68 10.89 -12.18
N ARG A 68 5.16 10.47 -11.02
CA ARG A 68 5.55 9.09 -10.75
C ARG A 68 4.35 8.15 -10.80
N LEU A 69 3.22 8.54 -10.20
CA LEU A 69 1.97 7.78 -10.32
C LEU A 69 1.50 7.74 -11.76
N TRP A 70 1.51 8.88 -12.45
CA TRP A 70 1.11 8.92 -13.86
C TRP A 70 1.95 7.98 -14.74
N ASN A 71 3.29 8.02 -14.60
CA ASN A 71 4.21 7.14 -15.34
C ASN A 71 4.01 5.63 -15.03
N LEU A 72 3.56 5.29 -13.81
CA LEU A 72 3.25 3.91 -13.42
C LEU A 72 1.90 3.41 -13.94
N ASN A 73 1.06 4.31 -14.46
CA ASN A 73 -0.30 4.03 -14.87
C ASN A 73 -0.54 4.56 -16.29
N PRO A 74 0.05 3.92 -17.33
CA PRO A 74 0.01 4.42 -18.71
C PRO A 74 -1.40 4.49 -19.32
N GLY A 75 -2.38 3.77 -18.75
CA GLY A 75 -3.80 3.86 -19.15
C GLY A 75 -4.61 4.90 -18.37
N LEU A 76 -3.98 5.65 -17.45
CA LEU A 76 -4.65 6.67 -16.66
C LEU A 76 -4.46 8.05 -17.30
N GLU A 77 -5.49 8.51 -18.00
CA GLU A 77 -5.52 9.82 -18.66
C GLU A 77 -5.96 10.93 -17.69
N ALA A 78 -5.26 11.08 -16.56
CA ALA A 78 -5.55 12.11 -15.55
C ALA A 78 -4.38 13.07 -15.35
N GLY A 79 -4.66 14.37 -15.31
CA GLY A 79 -3.70 15.38 -14.88
C GLY A 79 -3.48 15.36 -13.35
N PRO A 80 -2.55 16.18 -12.82
CA PRO A 80 -2.22 16.23 -11.40
C PRO A 80 -3.44 16.51 -10.50
N GLU A 81 -4.26 17.49 -10.90
CA GLU A 81 -5.42 17.96 -10.15
C GLU A 81 -6.75 17.48 -10.75
N SER A 82 -6.71 16.57 -11.73
CA SER A 82 -7.93 15.95 -12.26
C SER A 82 -8.50 14.99 -11.22
N THR A 83 -9.79 15.13 -10.92
CA THR A 83 -10.51 14.19 -10.05
C THR A 83 -10.55 12.81 -10.70
N LEU A 84 -10.13 11.80 -9.96
CA LEU A 84 -10.16 10.41 -10.35
C LEU A 84 -11.57 9.86 -10.12
N ALA A 85 -12.03 8.99 -11.01
CA ALA A 85 -13.27 8.27 -10.76
C ALA A 85 -13.11 7.38 -9.51
N ALA A 86 -14.08 7.43 -8.59
CA ALA A 86 -14.06 6.57 -7.42
C ALA A 86 -13.97 5.08 -7.84
N GLY A 87 -13.11 4.32 -7.17
CA GLY A 87 -12.80 2.94 -7.52
C GLY A 87 -11.66 2.78 -8.53
N THR A 88 -11.13 3.86 -9.11
CA THR A 88 -9.95 3.78 -9.99
C THR A 88 -8.77 3.17 -9.24
N VAL A 89 -8.20 2.09 -9.77
CA VAL A 89 -7.02 1.44 -9.18
C VAL A 89 -5.77 2.12 -9.73
N ILE A 90 -4.94 2.61 -8.82
CA ILE A 90 -3.67 3.27 -9.11
C ILE A 90 -2.55 2.35 -8.65
N ASN A 91 -1.66 2.00 -9.57
CA ASN A 91 -0.41 1.32 -9.23
C ASN A 91 0.54 2.32 -8.58
N VAL A 92 1.01 2.01 -7.37
CA VAL A 92 1.90 2.89 -6.59
C VAL A 92 3.33 2.37 -6.49
N GLY A 93 3.61 1.21 -7.09
CA GLY A 93 4.95 0.65 -7.17
C GLY A 93 4.95 -0.77 -7.72
N PRO A 94 6.12 -1.35 -8.00
CA PRO A 94 6.25 -2.75 -8.30
C PRO A 94 6.26 -3.59 -7.02
N VAL A 95 5.71 -4.79 -7.12
CA VAL A 95 5.86 -5.82 -6.09
C VAL A 95 7.20 -6.52 -6.29
N TYR A 96 8.06 -6.46 -5.28
CA TYR A 96 9.32 -7.19 -5.23
C TYR A 96 9.17 -8.43 -4.34
N ARG A 97 9.75 -9.54 -4.78
CA ARG A 97 9.82 -10.77 -3.97
C ARG A 97 11.18 -10.83 -3.30
N VAL A 98 11.18 -10.79 -1.97
CA VAL A 98 12.38 -10.82 -1.14
C VAL A 98 13.23 -12.04 -1.50
N LEU A 99 14.52 -11.85 -1.74
CA LEU A 99 15.47 -12.93 -2.00
C LEU A 99 16.12 -13.41 -0.70
N PRO A 100 16.67 -14.64 -0.67
CA PRO A 100 17.49 -15.08 0.45
C PRO A 100 18.65 -14.12 0.73
N GLY A 101 18.78 -13.67 1.98
CA GLY A 101 19.82 -12.73 2.41
C GLY A 101 19.50 -11.25 2.17
N ASP A 102 18.36 -10.92 1.56
CA ASP A 102 17.93 -9.53 1.47
C ASP A 102 17.61 -8.96 2.86
N THR A 103 18.08 -7.74 3.09
CA THR A 103 17.65 -6.86 4.18
C THR A 103 17.02 -5.60 3.60
N LEU A 104 16.25 -4.85 4.40
CA LEU A 104 15.60 -3.64 3.89
C LEU A 104 16.59 -2.57 3.42
N ASP A 105 17.74 -2.43 4.09
CA ASP A 105 18.81 -1.50 3.71
C ASP A 105 19.51 -1.91 2.41
N LEU A 106 19.76 -3.20 2.19
CA LEU A 106 20.32 -3.70 0.92
C LEU A 106 19.34 -3.51 -0.23
N ILE A 107 18.05 -3.78 -0.01
CA ILE A 107 16.99 -3.52 -0.99
C ILE A 107 16.91 -2.01 -1.26
N ALA A 108 16.88 -1.17 -0.21
CA ALA A 108 16.81 0.28 -0.36
C ALA A 108 17.97 0.83 -1.18
N GLY A 109 19.20 0.38 -0.91
CA GLY A 109 20.38 0.74 -1.69
C GLY A 109 20.29 0.30 -3.16
N ARG A 110 19.83 -0.93 -3.41
CA ARG A 110 19.67 -1.47 -4.78
C ARG A 110 18.65 -0.69 -5.60
N PHE A 111 17.55 -0.27 -4.98
CA PHE A 111 16.43 0.39 -5.66
C PHE A 111 16.42 1.92 -5.51
N HIS A 112 17.53 2.50 -5.03
CA HIS A 112 17.68 3.95 -4.84
C HIS A 112 16.50 4.56 -4.08
N THR A 113 16.22 3.99 -2.91
CA THR A 113 15.23 4.48 -1.95
C THR A 113 15.77 4.38 -0.53
N THR A 114 14.91 4.55 0.48
CA THR A 114 15.26 4.41 1.89
C THR A 114 14.45 3.30 2.54
N THR A 115 15.00 2.70 3.60
CA THR A 115 14.25 1.75 4.44
C THR A 115 12.91 2.33 4.91
N LYS A 116 12.90 3.62 5.26
CA LYS A 116 11.69 4.34 5.66
C LYS A 116 10.67 4.46 4.52
N GLY A 117 11.14 4.73 3.31
CA GLY A 117 10.30 4.75 2.10
C GLY A 117 9.69 3.37 1.81
N ILE A 118 10.47 2.29 1.93
CA ILE A 118 9.94 0.92 1.81
C ILE A 118 8.88 0.66 2.88
N LEU A 119 9.20 0.91 4.16
CA LEU A 119 8.26 0.66 5.27
C LEU A 119 6.96 1.47 5.14
N SER A 120 7.02 2.70 4.61
CA SER A 120 5.81 3.52 4.39
C SER A 120 4.79 2.92 3.43
N LEU A 121 5.22 2.00 2.55
CA LEU A 121 4.36 1.26 1.62
C LEU A 121 4.11 -0.19 2.06
N ASN A 122 4.69 -0.60 3.20
CA ASN A 122 4.61 -1.97 3.69
C ASN A 122 4.24 -2.00 5.19
N PRO A 123 3.04 -1.52 5.54
CA PRO A 123 2.56 -1.51 6.92
C PRO A 123 2.53 -2.91 7.56
N GLN A 124 2.36 -3.97 6.76
CA GLN A 124 2.41 -5.35 7.24
C GLN A 124 3.78 -5.75 7.83
N LEU A 125 4.86 -5.05 7.46
CA LEU A 125 6.21 -5.24 7.99
C LEU A 125 6.46 -4.42 9.27
N THR A 126 5.64 -3.41 9.53
CA THR A 126 5.69 -2.69 10.81
C THR A 126 4.95 -3.49 11.86
N ALA A 127 5.46 -3.51 13.09
CA ALA A 127 4.77 -4.17 14.18
C ALA A 127 3.53 -3.36 14.60
N GLU A 128 2.51 -4.07 15.11
CA GLU A 128 1.22 -3.49 15.46
C GLU A 128 1.29 -2.60 16.71
N SER A 129 2.29 -2.82 17.57
CA SER A 129 2.52 -2.03 18.79
C SER A 129 3.79 -1.17 18.70
N PRO A 130 3.78 0.08 19.19
CA PRO A 130 4.98 0.90 19.30
C PRO A 130 6.02 0.24 20.21
N GLY A 131 7.19 -0.13 19.64
CA GLY A 131 8.30 -0.76 20.38
C GLY A 131 8.73 -2.12 19.82
N ASP A 132 7.85 -2.81 19.11
CA ASP A 132 8.09 -4.16 18.57
C ASP A 132 8.93 -4.16 17.26
N GLY A 133 9.27 -2.98 16.75
CA GLY A 133 10.21 -2.81 15.64
C GLY A 133 9.68 -3.26 14.27
N VAL A 134 10.60 -3.68 13.41
CA VAL A 134 10.34 -4.12 12.03
C VAL A 134 10.37 -5.64 11.98
N LYS A 135 9.34 -6.25 11.39
CA LYS A 135 9.26 -7.71 11.22
C LYS A 135 10.39 -8.18 10.29
N PRO A 136 10.98 -9.37 10.54
CA PRO A 136 12.03 -9.90 9.69
C PRO A 136 11.53 -10.14 8.27
N LEU A 137 12.38 -9.83 7.28
CA LEU A 137 12.09 -10.15 5.88
C LEU A 137 12.25 -11.65 5.64
N MET A 138 11.16 -12.29 5.22
CA MET A 138 11.17 -13.70 4.82
C MET A 138 11.39 -13.82 3.31
N ALA A 139 12.33 -14.67 2.89
CA ALA A 139 12.54 -14.95 1.47
C ALA A 139 11.24 -15.43 0.80
N GLY A 140 10.98 -14.94 -0.41
CA GLY A 140 9.76 -15.17 -1.18
C GLY A 140 8.59 -14.25 -0.83
N SER A 141 8.64 -13.54 0.30
CA SER A 141 7.56 -12.63 0.69
C SER A 141 7.47 -11.43 -0.27
N PRO A 142 6.26 -11.00 -0.65
CA PRO A 142 6.09 -9.82 -1.49
C PRO A 142 6.14 -8.56 -0.65
N ILE A 143 6.83 -7.53 -1.14
CA ILE A 143 6.83 -6.18 -0.59
C ILE A 143 6.59 -5.17 -1.71
N CYS A 144 5.99 -4.03 -1.36
CA CYS A 144 5.83 -2.93 -2.28
C CYS A 144 7.07 -2.03 -2.30
N LEU A 145 7.67 -1.81 -3.46
CA LEU A 145 8.79 -0.88 -3.55
C LEU A 145 8.34 0.50 -3.99
N PRO A 146 8.82 1.57 -3.34
CA PRO A 146 8.72 2.87 -3.95
C PRO A 146 9.61 2.90 -5.20
N THR A 147 9.07 3.28 -6.36
CA THR A 147 9.90 3.60 -7.52
C THR A 147 10.73 4.85 -7.25
N CYS A 148 11.91 4.89 -7.86
CA CYS A 148 13.03 5.78 -7.58
C CYS A 148 12.62 7.16 -7.03
N THR A 149 13.08 7.46 -5.82
CA THR A 149 13.06 8.80 -5.23
C THR A 149 14.46 9.36 -5.46
N SER A 150 14.79 9.80 -6.68
CA SER A 150 16.10 10.40 -6.90
C SER A 150 16.17 11.74 -6.15
N GLU A 151 16.94 11.79 -5.05
CA GLU A 151 17.90 12.81 -4.58
C GLU A 151 18.74 12.19 -3.41
N PRO A 152 19.96 12.67 -3.11
CA PRO A 152 21.21 11.89 -3.07
C PRO A 152 21.38 10.89 -1.90
N THR A 153 22.48 10.13 -1.97
CA THR A 153 22.92 9.05 -1.05
C THR A 153 22.59 9.27 0.44
N PRO A 154 22.25 8.20 1.20
CA PRO A 154 21.80 8.23 2.60
C PRO A 154 22.80 8.82 3.62
N SER A 155 23.98 9.27 3.18
CA SER A 155 24.96 9.95 4.02
C SER A 155 24.67 11.43 4.28
N GLN A 156 23.73 12.07 3.56
CA GLN A 156 23.45 13.51 3.71
C GLN A 156 22.22 13.84 4.57
N ASP A 157 21.24 12.95 4.68
CA ASP A 157 20.01 13.20 5.47
C ASP A 157 20.23 13.11 7.00
N TYR A 158 21.34 12.53 7.48
CA TYR A 158 21.64 12.47 8.91
C TYR A 158 22.19 13.78 9.48
N ILE A 159 22.57 14.74 8.63
CA ILE A 159 23.30 15.96 9.04
C ILE A 159 22.36 17.15 9.29
N HIS A 160 21.12 17.12 8.80
CA HIS A 160 20.19 18.25 8.97
C HIS A 160 18.76 17.80 9.32
N PRO A 161 18.37 17.80 10.61
CA PRO A 161 16.97 17.68 10.99
C PRO A 161 16.24 18.96 10.58
N TYR A 162 15.23 18.84 9.71
CA TYR A 162 14.17 19.84 9.58
C TYR A 162 13.13 19.64 10.68
#